data_AF-A0A258U6C5-F1
#
_entry.id   AF-A0A258U6C5-F1
#
_cell.length_a   1.000
_cell.length_b   1.000
_cell.length_c   1.000
_cell.angle_alpha   90.00
_cell.angle_beta   90.00
_cell.angle_gamma   90.00
#
_symmetry.space_group_name_H-M   'P 1'
#
loop_
_entity.id
_entity.type
_entity.pdbx_description
1 polymer ?
#
loop_
_entity_poly.entity_id
_entity_poly.type
_entity_poly.pdbx_seq_one_letter_code
_entity_poly.pdbx_strand_id
1 'polypeptide(L)'
;VSNLTTSDDQLHNKAEKGENYLLEVDNPLVLPVGEKVRILMTASDVLHNWWVPQFGSSRVAVPGFIRETWVQVEKAGTYRGQCKELCGKGHGYMPVVVNAVPMEEYKVWAAKKQEEQKAANEIKEMTKDDLVALGKTVYEKNCAVCHQVSGAGLPPAFPALTGSKIALGPVFGADGKYLKDSHMDRLLNGKGMMPAWKATLNDTEIAAVITYERQALGNAATVDPIVQPAQVKAARE
;
A
#
# COMPACT_ATOMS: atom_id res chain seq x y z
N VAL A 1 -0.46 3.21 -4.28
CA VAL A 1 -1.32 2.02 -4.01
C VAL A 1 -2.75 2.34 -4.42
N SER A 2 -3.47 1.40 -5.02
CA SER A 2 -4.88 1.53 -5.42
C SER A 2 -5.75 0.68 -4.51
N ASN A 3 -6.82 1.24 -3.94
CA ASN A 3 -7.61 0.62 -2.88
C ASN A 3 -9.09 0.72 -3.21
N LEU A 4 -9.85 -0.29 -2.80
CA LEU A 4 -11.30 -0.34 -2.92
C LEU A 4 -11.94 0.89 -2.23
N THR A 5 -12.83 1.59 -2.93
CA THR A 5 -13.54 2.75 -2.37
C THR A 5 -14.82 2.38 -1.63
N THR A 6 -15.30 1.14 -1.79
CA THR A 6 -16.45 0.65 -1.03
C THR A 6 -16.16 0.71 0.47
N SER A 7 -16.99 1.43 1.20
CA SER A 7 -16.81 1.63 2.65
C SER A 7 -17.23 0.40 3.47
N ASP A 8 -16.78 0.34 4.72
CA ASP A 8 -17.21 -0.71 5.66
C ASP A 8 -18.73 -0.73 5.86
N ASP A 9 -19.36 0.44 5.94
CA ASP A 9 -20.82 0.54 6.04
C ASP A 9 -21.51 -0.04 4.81
N GLN A 10 -20.96 0.16 3.61
CA GLN A 10 -21.50 -0.47 2.40
C GLN A 10 -21.29 -1.98 2.41
N LEU A 11 -20.14 -2.47 2.90
CA LEU A 11 -19.87 -3.92 3.03
C LEU A 11 -20.83 -4.60 4.01
N HIS A 12 -21.22 -3.91 5.09
CA HIS A 12 -22.09 -4.42 6.15
C HIS A 12 -23.57 -4.02 6.00
N ASN A 13 -23.98 -3.57 4.81
CA ASN A 13 -25.37 -3.16 4.51
C ASN A 13 -25.92 -2.05 5.41
N LYS A 14 -25.05 -1.17 5.93
CA LYS A 14 -25.40 0.00 6.74
C LYS A 14 -25.49 1.29 5.91
N ALA A 15 -25.04 1.26 4.65
CA ALA A 15 -25.14 2.36 3.70
C ALA A 15 -25.59 1.85 2.32
N GLU A 16 -26.14 2.75 1.50
CA GLU A 16 -26.56 2.44 0.14
C GLU A 16 -25.38 2.03 -0.75
N LYS A 17 -25.62 1.04 -1.60
CA LYS A 17 -24.63 0.53 -2.56
C LYS A 17 -24.87 1.18 -3.91
N GLY A 18 -23.83 1.84 -4.44
CA GLY A 18 -23.88 2.42 -5.78
C GLY A 18 -23.81 1.39 -6.89
N GLU A 19 -23.98 1.85 -8.13
CA GLU A 19 -23.93 1.02 -9.36
C GLU A 19 -22.64 0.20 -9.46
N ASN A 20 -21.50 0.79 -9.11
CA ASN A 20 -20.18 0.16 -9.20
C ASN A 20 -19.69 -0.40 -7.85
N TYR A 21 -20.61 -0.88 -6.99
CA TYR A 21 -20.27 -1.52 -5.71
C TYR A 21 -19.22 -2.64 -5.92
N LEU A 22 -18.13 -2.61 -5.13
CA LEU A 22 -16.96 -3.49 -5.25
C LEU A 22 -16.11 -3.37 -6.52
N LEU A 23 -16.39 -2.39 -7.38
CA LEU A 23 -15.74 -2.24 -8.68
C LEU A 23 -15.02 -0.90 -8.87
N GLU A 24 -14.83 -0.13 -7.79
CA GLU A 24 -14.20 1.20 -7.81
C GLU A 24 -12.95 1.27 -6.92
N VAL A 25 -12.01 2.13 -7.32
CA VAL A 25 -10.75 2.35 -6.59
C VAL A 25 -10.41 3.82 -6.45
N ASP A 26 -9.64 4.14 -5.41
CA ASP A 26 -9.18 5.50 -5.11
C ASP A 26 -8.15 6.02 -6.12
N ASN A 27 -7.38 5.12 -6.74
CA ASN A 27 -6.34 5.44 -7.72
C ASN A 27 -6.44 4.51 -8.94
N PRO A 28 -7.27 4.85 -9.94
CA PRO A 28 -7.33 4.09 -11.19
C PRO A 28 -6.01 4.15 -11.96
N LEU A 29 -5.69 3.09 -12.70
CA LEU A 29 -4.61 3.11 -13.68
C LEU A 29 -5.03 3.98 -14.86
N VAL A 30 -4.18 4.90 -15.32
CA VAL A 30 -4.47 5.73 -16.50
C VAL A 30 -3.62 5.26 -17.67
N LEU A 31 -4.25 5.02 -18.82
CA LEU A 31 -3.59 4.59 -20.05
C LEU A 31 -3.93 5.56 -21.21
N PRO A 32 -3.00 5.82 -22.13
CA PRO A 32 -3.33 6.55 -23.35
C PRO A 32 -4.08 5.65 -24.33
N VAL A 33 -5.10 6.18 -25.00
CA VAL A 33 -5.74 5.49 -26.13
C VAL A 33 -4.84 5.49 -27.37
N GLY A 34 -5.01 4.48 -28.22
CA GLY A 34 -4.29 4.33 -29.49
C GLY A 34 -2.89 3.72 -29.37
N GLU A 35 -2.31 3.71 -28.18
CA GLU A 35 -0.96 3.19 -27.94
C GLU A 35 -0.94 1.74 -27.45
N LYS A 36 0.14 1.04 -27.79
CA LYS A 36 0.43 -0.28 -27.23
C LYS A 36 1.20 -0.13 -25.92
N VAL A 37 0.57 -0.46 -24.81
CA VAL A 37 1.17 -0.37 -23.47
C VAL A 37 1.60 -1.75 -22.99
N ARG A 38 2.87 -1.88 -22.62
CA ARG A 38 3.41 -3.07 -21.92
C ARG A 38 3.15 -2.93 -20.42
N ILE A 39 2.50 -3.92 -19.83
CA ILE A 39 2.21 -3.98 -18.40
C ILE A 39 3.14 -5.02 -17.79
N LEU A 40 3.99 -4.58 -16.85
CA LEU A 40 4.84 -5.43 -16.03
C LEU A 40 4.18 -5.62 -14.66
N MET A 41 4.15 -6.84 -14.17
CA MET A 41 3.49 -7.18 -12.90
C MET A 41 4.25 -8.26 -12.13
N THR A 42 4.19 -8.15 -10.81
CA THR A 42 4.64 -9.14 -9.82
C THR A 42 3.66 -9.08 -8.65
N ALA A 43 3.75 -10.02 -7.72
CA ALA A 43 3.07 -9.94 -6.43
C ALA A 43 4.08 -9.84 -5.29
N SER A 44 3.65 -9.26 -4.17
CA SER A 44 4.46 -9.12 -2.94
C SER A 44 4.16 -10.18 -1.88
N ASP A 45 3.13 -11.00 -2.10
CA ASP A 45 2.60 -11.97 -1.13
C ASP A 45 2.31 -13.33 -1.77
N VAL A 46 1.12 -13.53 -2.34
CA VAL A 46 0.63 -14.77 -2.96
C VAL A 46 0.39 -14.56 -4.45
N LEU A 47 -0.13 -15.57 -5.14
CA LEU A 47 -0.55 -15.42 -6.54
C LEU A 47 -1.77 -14.49 -6.63
N HIS A 48 -1.72 -13.55 -7.56
CA HIS A 48 -2.87 -12.72 -7.97
C HIS A 48 -3.02 -12.80 -9.49
N ASN A 49 -4.11 -12.28 -10.03
CA ASN A 49 -4.27 -12.21 -11.48
C ASN A 49 -4.92 -10.90 -11.90
N TRP A 50 -4.18 -10.11 -12.68
CA TRP A 50 -4.67 -8.88 -13.25
C TRP A 50 -5.52 -9.19 -14.49
N TRP A 51 -6.83 -8.93 -14.39
CA TRP A 51 -7.78 -9.20 -15.45
C TRP A 51 -8.75 -8.04 -15.65
N VAL A 52 -8.81 -7.55 -16.89
CA VAL A 52 -9.81 -6.58 -17.36
C VAL A 52 -10.58 -7.23 -18.52
N PRO A 53 -11.84 -7.64 -18.32
CA PRO A 53 -12.62 -8.41 -19.30
C PRO A 53 -12.63 -7.78 -20.70
N GLN A 54 -12.86 -6.47 -20.81
CA GLN A 54 -12.92 -5.77 -22.08
C GLN A 54 -11.60 -5.75 -22.85
N PHE A 55 -10.45 -5.97 -22.19
CA PHE A 55 -9.16 -6.04 -22.86
C PHE A 55 -8.85 -7.44 -23.37
N GLY A 56 -9.64 -8.46 -23.01
CA GLY A 56 -9.37 -9.87 -23.34
C GLY A 56 -8.07 -10.43 -22.73
N SER A 57 -7.33 -9.62 -21.97
CA SER A 57 -6.06 -9.97 -21.35
C SER A 57 -6.24 -10.27 -19.87
N SER A 58 -5.69 -11.40 -19.44
CA SER A 58 -5.54 -11.81 -18.05
C SER A 58 -4.11 -12.31 -17.85
N ARG A 59 -3.46 -11.91 -16.76
CA ARG A 59 -2.11 -12.37 -16.46
C ARG A 59 -1.91 -12.52 -14.96
N VAL A 60 -1.40 -13.69 -14.57
CA VAL A 60 -1.06 -13.99 -13.17
C VAL A 60 0.19 -13.19 -12.77
N ALA A 61 0.08 -12.47 -11.65
CA ALA A 61 1.18 -11.85 -10.95
C ALA A 61 1.76 -12.87 -9.95
N VAL A 62 3.04 -13.19 -10.11
CA VAL A 62 3.71 -14.28 -9.37
C VAL A 62 4.78 -13.67 -8.45
N PRO A 63 4.76 -13.95 -7.14
CA PRO A 63 5.83 -13.50 -6.26
C PRO A 63 7.21 -13.97 -6.74
N GLY A 64 8.17 -13.06 -6.82
CA GLY A 64 9.53 -13.35 -7.26
C GLY A 64 9.75 -13.39 -8.78
N PHE A 65 8.72 -13.18 -9.60
CA PHE A 65 8.85 -13.13 -11.06
C PHE A 65 8.16 -11.90 -11.66
N ILE A 66 8.88 -11.18 -12.52
CA ILE A 66 8.26 -10.15 -13.36
C ILE A 66 7.56 -10.85 -14.53
N ARG A 67 6.24 -10.75 -14.56
CA ARG A 67 5.40 -11.19 -15.67
C ARG A 67 5.00 -9.99 -16.50
N GLU A 68 4.81 -10.22 -17.78
CA GLU A 68 4.33 -9.19 -18.70
C GLU A 68 3.05 -9.60 -19.40
N THR A 69 2.28 -8.58 -19.77
CA THR A 69 1.24 -8.60 -20.80
C THR A 69 1.27 -7.25 -21.55
N TRP A 70 0.43 -7.09 -22.55
CA TRP A 70 0.25 -5.81 -23.22
C TRP A 70 -1.23 -5.56 -23.51
N VAL A 71 -1.59 -4.27 -23.60
CA VAL A 71 -2.92 -3.82 -23.98
C VAL A 71 -2.80 -2.70 -25.01
N GLN A 72 -3.78 -2.59 -25.90
CA GLN A 72 -3.95 -1.44 -26.78
C GLN A 72 -5.41 -1.05 -26.73
N VAL A 73 -5.71 0.11 -26.17
CA VAL A 73 -7.09 0.56 -25.93
C VAL A 73 -7.46 1.59 -26.99
N GLU A 74 -8.44 1.28 -27.83
CA GLU A 74 -8.80 2.14 -28.96
C GLU A 74 -9.77 3.27 -28.58
N LYS A 75 -10.60 3.06 -27.54
CA LYS A 75 -11.67 3.98 -27.16
C LYS A 75 -11.41 4.56 -25.77
N ALA A 76 -11.65 5.85 -25.61
CA ALA A 76 -11.58 6.49 -24.30
C ALA A 76 -12.73 5.98 -23.41
N GLY A 77 -12.48 5.86 -22.12
CA GLY A 77 -13.48 5.42 -21.15
C GLY A 77 -12.88 4.73 -19.94
N THR A 78 -13.76 4.32 -19.03
CA THR A 78 -13.41 3.57 -17.83
C THR A 78 -13.67 2.09 -18.03
N TYR A 79 -12.64 1.29 -17.81
CA TYR A 79 -12.65 -0.16 -17.92
C TYR A 79 -12.45 -0.76 -16.54
N ARG A 80 -13.32 -1.71 -16.18
CA ARG A 80 -13.31 -2.33 -14.86
C ARG A 80 -12.96 -3.80 -14.98
N GLY A 81 -12.13 -4.26 -14.05
CA GLY A 81 -11.65 -5.62 -13.93
C GLY A 81 -11.56 -6.03 -12.47
N GLN A 82 -11.10 -7.25 -12.21
CA GLN A 82 -10.96 -7.78 -10.86
C GLN A 82 -9.82 -8.80 -10.81
N CYS A 83 -9.35 -9.12 -9.60
CA CYS A 83 -8.48 -10.27 -9.41
C CYS A 83 -9.19 -11.56 -9.86
N LYS A 84 -8.53 -12.37 -10.70
CA LYS A 84 -9.06 -13.66 -11.20
C LYS A 84 -8.30 -14.90 -10.67
N GLU A 85 -7.59 -14.74 -9.56
CA GLU A 85 -6.85 -15.82 -8.88
C GLU A 85 -7.21 -15.79 -7.41
N LEU A 86 -7.64 -16.91 -6.84
CA LEU A 86 -8.08 -16.95 -5.44
C LEU A 86 -6.90 -16.66 -4.52
N CYS A 87 -6.83 -15.42 -4.01
CA CYS A 87 -5.69 -14.91 -3.25
C CYS A 87 -5.96 -14.77 -1.75
N GLY A 88 -7.11 -15.25 -1.26
CA GLY A 88 -7.47 -15.28 0.16
C GLY A 88 -8.84 -14.67 0.47
N LYS A 89 -9.10 -14.38 1.75
CA LYS A 89 -10.40 -13.85 2.22
C LYS A 89 -10.79 -12.54 1.53
N GLY A 90 -9.80 -11.70 1.20
CA GLY A 90 -10.00 -10.43 0.54
C GLY A 90 -10.24 -10.51 -0.98
N HIS A 91 -10.21 -11.70 -1.58
CA HIS A 91 -10.17 -11.87 -3.04
C HIS A 91 -11.27 -11.13 -3.79
N GLY A 92 -12.52 -11.19 -3.30
CA GLY A 92 -13.67 -10.52 -3.93
C GLY A 92 -13.66 -8.98 -3.84
N TYR A 93 -12.70 -8.41 -3.09
CA TYR A 93 -12.59 -6.97 -2.82
C TYR A 93 -11.39 -6.34 -3.55
N MET A 94 -10.89 -6.98 -4.60
CA MET A 94 -9.73 -6.54 -5.37
C MET A 94 -10.09 -6.13 -6.81
N PRO A 95 -10.79 -4.98 -7.00
CA PRO A 95 -11.08 -4.47 -8.33
C PRO A 95 -9.85 -3.83 -8.99
N VAL A 96 -9.94 -3.75 -10.32
CA VAL A 96 -9.04 -3.01 -11.19
C VAL A 96 -9.87 -1.97 -11.90
N VAL A 97 -9.46 -0.70 -11.89
CA VAL A 97 -10.07 0.34 -12.71
C VAL A 97 -9.00 0.94 -13.59
N VAL A 98 -9.29 1.03 -14.89
CA VAL A 98 -8.42 1.62 -15.90
C VAL A 98 -9.18 2.75 -16.60
N ASN A 99 -8.65 3.97 -16.53
CA ASN A 99 -9.14 5.10 -17.30
C ASN A 99 -8.28 5.23 -18.56
N ALA A 100 -8.85 4.92 -19.72
CA ALA A 100 -8.21 5.18 -21.00
C ALA A 100 -8.58 6.60 -21.47
N VAL A 101 -7.58 7.43 -21.68
CA VAL A 101 -7.75 8.86 -22.00
C VAL A 101 -6.98 9.23 -23.27
N PRO A 102 -7.35 10.32 -23.98
CA PRO A 102 -6.55 10.88 -25.06
C PRO A 102 -5.08 11.10 -24.65
N MET A 103 -4.16 10.96 -25.60
CA MET A 103 -2.72 11.07 -25.35
C MET A 103 -2.33 12.41 -24.67
N GLU A 104 -2.96 13.52 -25.05
CA GLU A 104 -2.67 14.82 -24.45
C GLU A 104 -3.11 14.89 -22.97
N GLU A 105 -4.27 14.31 -22.63
CA GLU A 105 -4.70 14.18 -21.23
C GLU A 105 -3.79 13.25 -20.44
N TYR A 106 -3.35 12.14 -21.05
CA TYR A 106 -2.40 11.21 -20.44
C TYR A 106 -1.08 11.91 -20.08
N LYS A 107 -0.52 12.72 -21.00
CA LYS A 107 0.73 13.47 -20.75
C LYS A 107 0.59 14.43 -19.58
N VAL A 108 -0.52 15.18 -19.51
CA VAL A 108 -0.81 16.10 -18.40
C VAL A 108 -0.91 15.34 -17.08
N TRP A 109 -1.66 14.23 -17.07
CA TRP A 109 -1.78 13.37 -15.89
C TRP A 109 -0.42 12.80 -15.46
N ALA A 110 0.37 12.30 -16.41
CA ALA A 110 1.66 11.69 -16.14
C ALA A 110 2.65 12.71 -15.55
N ALA A 111 2.72 13.93 -16.10
CA ALA A 111 3.54 15.01 -15.57
C ALA A 111 3.15 15.37 -14.14
N LYS A 112 1.86 15.57 -13.88
CA LYS A 112 1.34 15.84 -12.53
C LYS A 112 1.70 14.71 -11.55
N LYS A 113 1.53 13.45 -11.95
CA LYS A 113 1.87 12.30 -11.10
C LYS A 113 3.37 12.20 -10.80
N GLN A 114 4.22 12.55 -11.76
CA GLN A 114 5.66 12.64 -11.52
C GLN A 114 6.02 13.74 -10.52
N GLU A 115 5.38 14.90 -10.58
CA GLU A 115 5.59 15.98 -9.61
C GLU A 115 5.10 15.59 -8.21
N GLU A 116 3.89 15.03 -8.10
CA GLU A 116 3.35 14.51 -6.83
C GLU A 116 4.27 13.45 -6.22
N GLN A 117 4.79 12.52 -7.04
CA GLN A 117 5.71 11.49 -6.58
C GLN A 117 7.05 12.07 -6.13
N LYS A 118 7.59 13.06 -6.85
CA LYS A 118 8.83 13.75 -6.44
C LYS A 118 8.64 14.46 -5.10
N ALA A 119 7.53 15.19 -4.93
CA ALA A 119 7.22 15.87 -3.68
C ALA A 119 7.01 14.88 -2.52
N ALA A 120 6.31 13.77 -2.75
CA ALA A 120 6.09 12.74 -1.73
C ALA A 120 7.38 12.02 -1.30
N ASN A 121 8.34 11.88 -2.21
CA ASN A 121 9.65 11.28 -1.93
C ASN A 121 10.70 12.30 -1.46
N GLU A 122 10.35 13.57 -1.33
CA GLU A 122 11.25 14.57 -0.79
C GLU A 122 11.46 14.32 0.70
N ILE A 123 12.70 14.03 1.09
CA ILE A 123 13.06 13.77 2.49
C ILE A 123 13.15 15.08 3.23
N LYS A 124 12.25 15.26 4.20
CA LYS A 124 12.24 16.39 5.14
C LYS A 124 12.23 15.85 6.56
N GLU A 125 12.83 16.61 7.46
CA GLU A 125 12.61 16.38 8.89
C GLU A 125 11.15 16.72 9.21
N MET A 126 10.50 15.85 9.99
CA MET A 126 9.10 15.97 10.35
C MET A 126 8.92 16.04 11.86
N THR A 127 7.90 16.77 12.30
CA THR A 127 7.53 16.79 13.71
C THR A 127 6.89 15.46 14.13
N LYS A 128 6.92 15.16 15.43
CA LYS A 128 6.22 13.98 15.97
C LYS A 128 4.73 14.00 15.61
N ASP A 129 4.07 15.14 15.73
CA ASP A 129 2.63 15.26 15.51
C ASP A 129 2.27 15.01 14.05
N ASP A 130 3.07 15.55 13.11
CA ASP A 130 2.88 15.29 11.67
C ASP A 130 3.09 13.81 11.33
N LEU A 131 4.13 13.19 11.89
CA LEU A 131 4.41 11.76 11.71
C LEU A 131 3.28 10.88 12.28
N VAL A 132 2.76 11.21 13.45
CA VAL A 132 1.63 10.49 14.07
C VAL A 132 0.36 10.66 13.23
N ALA A 133 0.06 11.87 12.76
CA ALA A 133 -1.13 12.14 11.95
C ALA A 133 -1.08 11.39 10.61
N LEU A 134 0.02 11.49 9.86
CA LEU A 134 0.22 10.74 8.62
C LEU A 134 0.26 9.24 8.87
N GLY A 135 0.97 8.81 9.91
CA GLY A 135 1.13 7.40 10.28
C GLY A 135 -0.20 6.74 10.62
N LYS A 136 -1.13 7.45 11.24
CA LYS A 136 -2.50 6.97 11.48
C LYS A 136 -3.20 6.64 10.15
N THR A 137 -3.14 7.54 9.18
CA THR A 137 -3.74 7.32 7.85
C THR A 137 -3.11 6.13 7.14
N VAL A 138 -1.78 6.00 7.18
CA VAL A 138 -1.08 4.83 6.61
C VAL A 138 -1.49 3.54 7.33
N TYR A 139 -1.59 3.58 8.67
CA TYR A 139 -1.96 2.44 9.50
C TYR A 139 -3.38 1.93 9.21
N GLU A 140 -4.37 2.81 9.23
CA GLU A 140 -5.77 2.45 8.99
C GLU A 140 -5.96 1.86 7.59
N LYS A 141 -5.22 2.38 6.61
CA LYS A 141 -5.29 1.95 5.22
C LYS A 141 -4.61 0.60 4.95
N ASN A 142 -3.50 0.31 5.62
CA ASN A 142 -2.63 -0.81 5.24
C ASN A 142 -2.46 -1.87 6.33
N CYS A 143 -2.48 -1.47 7.60
CA CYS A 143 -2.04 -2.30 8.72
C CYS A 143 -3.21 -2.84 9.55
N ALA A 144 -4.27 -2.03 9.71
CA ALA A 144 -5.42 -2.33 10.55
C ALA A 144 -6.20 -3.58 10.13
N VAL A 145 -6.13 -3.97 8.85
CA VAL A 145 -6.77 -5.20 8.34
C VAL A 145 -6.29 -6.47 9.08
N CYS A 146 -5.02 -6.49 9.49
CA CYS A 146 -4.44 -7.61 10.25
C CYS A 146 -4.29 -7.25 11.74
N HIS A 147 -3.80 -6.06 12.05
CA HIS A 147 -3.49 -5.65 13.42
C HIS A 147 -4.67 -5.03 14.18
N GLN A 148 -5.85 -4.93 13.54
CA GLN A 148 -7.05 -4.23 14.03
C GLN A 148 -6.82 -2.72 14.20
N VAL A 149 -7.90 -1.93 14.17
CA VAL A 149 -7.80 -0.46 14.35
C VAL A 149 -7.17 -0.09 15.70
N SER A 150 -7.40 -0.91 16.74
CA SER A 150 -6.83 -0.71 18.08
C SER A 150 -5.37 -1.13 18.22
N GLY A 151 -4.81 -1.88 17.26
CA GLY A 151 -3.48 -2.50 17.40
C GLY A 151 -3.47 -3.79 18.23
N ALA A 152 -4.63 -4.28 18.68
CA ALA A 152 -4.73 -5.49 19.49
C ALA A 152 -4.42 -6.79 18.73
N GLY A 153 -4.47 -6.76 17.39
CA GLY A 153 -4.32 -7.94 16.55
C GLY A 153 -5.43 -8.99 16.78
N LEU A 154 -5.15 -10.22 16.35
CA LEU A 154 -5.98 -11.40 16.57
C LEU A 154 -5.07 -12.62 16.82
N PRO A 155 -4.56 -12.82 18.05
CA PRO A 155 -3.68 -13.93 18.36
C PRO A 155 -4.37 -15.30 18.19
N PRO A 156 -3.63 -16.35 17.77
CA PRO A 156 -2.20 -16.35 17.45
C PRO A 156 -1.88 -15.91 16.01
N ALA A 157 -2.89 -15.68 15.17
CA ALA A 157 -2.72 -15.44 13.73
C ALA A 157 -2.07 -14.08 13.43
N PHE A 158 -2.52 -13.02 14.10
CA PHE A 158 -1.99 -11.67 13.95
C PHE A 158 -1.58 -11.12 15.32
N PRO A 159 -0.30 -10.82 15.58
CA PRO A 159 0.16 -10.38 16.88
C PRO A 159 -0.32 -8.96 17.20
N ALA A 160 -0.46 -8.67 18.50
CA ALA A 160 -0.71 -7.32 19.00
C ALA A 160 0.51 -6.41 18.78
N LEU A 161 0.25 -5.18 18.36
CA LEU A 161 1.23 -4.09 18.32
C LEU A 161 1.27 -3.34 19.66
N THR A 162 0.12 -3.21 20.32
CA THR A 162 -0.01 -2.62 21.67
C THR A 162 0.82 -3.39 22.69
N GLY A 163 1.65 -2.67 23.44
CA GLY A 163 2.55 -3.24 24.44
C GLY A 163 3.64 -4.16 23.89
N SER A 164 3.81 -4.22 22.57
CA SER A 164 4.70 -5.19 21.96
C SER A 164 6.17 -4.82 22.15
N LYS A 165 7.04 -5.83 22.25
CA LYS A 165 8.50 -5.63 22.31
C LYS A 165 9.05 -4.92 21.07
N ILE A 166 8.35 -5.04 19.93
CA ILE A 166 8.73 -4.39 18.67
C ILE A 166 8.43 -2.90 18.74
N ALA A 167 7.22 -2.52 19.16
CA ALA A 167 6.83 -1.12 19.27
C ALA A 167 7.54 -0.38 20.42
N LEU A 168 7.90 -1.08 21.51
CA LEU A 168 8.56 -0.46 22.67
C LEU A 168 10.08 -0.59 22.67
N GLY A 169 10.63 -1.51 21.88
CA GLY A 169 12.08 -1.78 21.82
C GLY A 169 12.85 -0.80 20.93
N PRO A 170 14.19 -0.82 20.99
CA PRO A 170 15.03 0.01 20.14
C PRO A 170 14.84 -0.29 18.66
N VAL A 171 14.82 0.76 17.85
CA VAL A 171 14.82 0.66 16.39
C VAL A 171 16.25 0.61 15.89
N PHE A 172 17.13 1.43 16.47
CA PHE A 172 18.51 1.59 16.03
C PHE A 172 19.51 1.06 17.07
N GLY A 173 20.64 0.56 16.58
CA GLY A 173 21.80 0.22 17.38
C GLY A 173 22.64 1.45 17.69
N ALA A 174 23.66 1.27 18.53
CA ALA A 174 24.62 2.32 18.86
C ALA A 174 25.43 2.80 17.63
N ASP A 175 25.49 1.99 16.58
CA ASP A 175 26.13 2.30 15.29
C ASP A 175 25.20 3.07 14.33
N GLY A 176 23.99 3.44 14.77
CA GLY A 176 23.00 4.16 13.97
C GLY A 176 22.29 3.30 12.93
N LYS A 177 22.62 2.01 12.80
CA LYS A 177 21.93 1.08 11.90
C LYS A 177 20.69 0.54 12.57
N TYR A 178 19.67 0.23 11.78
CA TYR A 178 18.49 -0.41 12.34
C TYR A 178 18.83 -1.83 12.81
N LEU A 179 18.27 -2.23 13.95
CA LEU A 179 18.51 -3.56 14.51
C LEU A 179 17.71 -4.61 13.73
N LYS A 180 18.30 -5.79 13.52
CA LYS A 180 17.56 -6.95 13.01
C LYS A 180 16.43 -7.30 13.97
N ASP A 181 15.27 -7.69 13.43
CA ASP A 181 14.06 -7.96 14.20
C ASP A 181 13.45 -6.72 14.88
N SER A 182 13.95 -5.50 14.62
CA SER A 182 13.36 -4.24 15.10
C SER A 182 12.10 -3.84 14.34
N HIS A 183 11.46 -2.76 14.78
CA HIS A 183 10.29 -2.21 14.11
C HIS A 183 10.57 -1.83 12.64
N MET A 184 11.74 -1.22 12.37
CA MET A 184 12.17 -0.90 11.00
C MET A 184 12.31 -2.17 10.15
N ASP A 185 12.96 -3.21 10.68
CA ASP A 185 13.17 -4.46 9.95
C ASP A 185 11.84 -5.15 9.57
N ARG A 186 10.86 -5.12 10.49
CA ARG A 186 9.52 -5.66 10.24
C ARG A 186 8.84 -5.02 9.05
N LEU A 187 8.89 -3.70 8.94
CA LEU A 187 8.23 -3.01 7.84
C LEU A 187 9.01 -3.17 6.55
N LEU A 188 10.34 -3.04 6.57
CA LEU A 188 11.13 -3.14 5.35
C LEU A 188 11.12 -4.55 4.76
N ASN A 189 11.19 -5.58 5.60
CA ASN A 189 11.42 -6.96 5.15
C ASN A 189 10.28 -7.94 5.43
N GLY A 190 9.27 -7.54 6.21
CA GLY A 190 8.18 -8.43 6.60
C GLY A 190 8.60 -9.51 7.60
N LYS A 191 7.64 -10.33 8.05
CA LYS A 191 7.91 -11.56 8.82
C LYS A 191 6.74 -12.53 8.73
N GLY A 192 7.00 -13.78 8.37
CA GLY A 192 5.94 -14.79 8.27
C GLY A 192 4.90 -14.40 7.22
N MET A 193 3.65 -14.20 7.64
CA MET A 193 2.57 -13.74 6.75
C MET A 193 2.53 -12.21 6.55
N MET A 194 3.27 -11.44 7.36
CA MET A 194 3.35 -9.99 7.18
C MET A 194 4.24 -9.68 5.96
N PRO A 195 3.72 -9.03 4.91
CA PRO A 195 4.49 -8.71 3.70
C PRO A 195 5.56 -7.65 3.99
N ALA A 196 6.54 -7.56 3.08
CA ALA A 196 7.52 -6.50 3.06
C ALA A 196 6.92 -5.22 2.45
N TRP A 197 7.13 -4.06 3.08
CA TRP A 197 6.56 -2.77 2.65
C TRP A 197 7.55 -1.85 1.94
N LYS A 198 8.84 -2.22 1.88
CA LYS A 198 9.89 -1.39 1.26
C LYS A 198 9.66 -1.03 -0.21
N ALA A 199 8.88 -1.84 -0.94
CA ALA A 199 8.55 -1.61 -2.34
C ALA A 199 7.21 -0.88 -2.54
N THR A 200 6.41 -0.74 -1.48
CA THR A 200 5.01 -0.29 -1.56
C THR A 200 4.80 1.09 -0.96
N LEU A 201 5.41 1.34 0.21
CA LEU A 201 5.36 2.64 0.90
C LEU A 201 6.62 3.44 0.57
N ASN A 202 6.56 4.76 0.60
CA ASN A 202 7.75 5.61 0.54
C ASN A 202 8.42 5.75 1.92
N ASP A 203 9.57 6.42 1.96
CA ASP A 203 10.37 6.55 3.19
C ASP A 203 9.62 7.32 4.29
N THR A 204 8.88 8.35 3.89
CA THR A 204 8.06 9.18 4.79
C THR A 204 6.89 8.40 5.38
N GLU A 205 6.20 7.61 4.57
CA GLU A 205 5.08 6.77 5.01
C GLU A 205 5.53 5.69 5.99
N ILE A 206 6.68 5.04 5.75
CA ILE A 206 7.26 4.07 6.68
C ILE A 206 7.67 4.75 8.00
N ALA A 207 8.35 5.88 7.93
CA ALA A 207 8.75 6.65 9.11
C ALA A 207 7.54 7.05 9.96
N ALA A 208 6.49 7.55 9.30
CA ALA A 208 5.26 7.98 9.91
C ALA A 208 4.50 6.81 10.58
N VAL A 209 4.30 5.69 9.88
CA VAL A 209 3.55 4.56 10.45
C VAL A 209 4.30 3.89 11.60
N ILE A 210 5.63 3.77 11.53
CA ILE A 210 6.42 3.31 12.69
C ILE A 210 6.23 4.26 13.87
N THR A 211 6.34 5.57 13.64
CA THR A 211 6.17 6.57 14.69
C THR A 211 4.77 6.52 15.32
N TYR A 212 3.72 6.41 14.50
CA TYR A 212 2.34 6.26 14.96
C TYR A 212 2.18 5.00 15.82
N GLU A 213 2.60 3.84 15.33
CA GLU A 213 2.47 2.57 16.07
C GLU A 213 3.21 2.59 17.42
N ARG A 214 4.31 3.35 17.53
CA ARG A 214 5.12 3.48 18.76
C ARG A 214 4.59 4.51 19.75
N GLN A 215 3.91 5.56 19.26
CA GLN A 215 3.44 6.70 20.07
C GLN A 215 1.92 6.72 20.26
N ALA A 216 1.19 5.83 19.59
CA ALA A 216 -0.25 5.65 19.68
C ALA A 216 -0.59 4.18 19.93
N LEU A 217 -1.85 3.77 19.73
CA LEU A 217 -2.31 2.38 19.92
C LEU A 217 -2.03 1.82 21.33
N GLY A 218 -2.04 2.69 22.35
CA GLY A 218 -1.70 2.32 23.73
C GLY A 218 -0.19 2.16 23.99
N ASN A 219 0.66 2.50 23.02
CA ASN A 219 2.10 2.59 23.18
C ASN A 219 2.53 4.03 23.49
N ALA A 220 3.63 4.14 24.23
CA ALA A 220 4.32 5.39 24.50
C ALA A 220 5.83 5.08 24.56
N ALA A 221 6.38 4.63 23.43
CA ALA A 221 7.78 4.23 23.36
C ALA A 221 8.69 5.39 23.81
N THR A 222 9.56 5.12 24.77
CA THR A 222 10.53 6.10 25.29
C THR A 222 11.90 5.97 24.63
N VAL A 223 12.19 4.82 24.04
CA VAL A 223 13.37 4.56 23.21
C VAL A 223 13.00 4.80 21.76
N ASP A 224 13.82 5.52 21.00
CA ASP A 224 13.57 5.88 19.59
C ASP A 224 12.09 6.25 19.34
N PRO A 225 11.58 7.28 20.04
CA PRO A 225 10.14 7.55 20.09
C PRO A 225 9.58 7.92 18.71
N ILE A 226 10.42 8.44 17.83
CA ILE A 226 10.10 8.82 16.46
C ILE A 226 11.12 8.20 15.50
N VAL A 227 10.68 7.94 14.28
CA VAL A 227 11.53 7.58 13.14
C VAL A 227 11.37 8.66 12.08
N GLN A 228 12.49 9.20 11.60
CA GLN A 228 12.53 10.21 10.56
C GLN A 228 12.62 9.59 9.16
N PRO A 229 12.08 10.24 8.11
CA PRO A 229 12.17 9.73 6.73
C PRO A 229 13.62 9.48 6.28
N ALA A 230 14.56 10.33 6.69
CA ALA A 230 15.99 10.17 6.38
C ALA A 230 16.57 8.85 6.94
N GLN A 231 16.10 8.39 8.10
CA GLN A 231 16.55 7.13 8.70
C GLN A 231 16.01 5.93 7.94
N VAL A 232 14.78 6.01 7.42
CA VAL A 232 14.22 4.96 6.55
C VAL A 232 14.98 4.89 5.23
N LYS A 233 15.27 6.05 4.63
CA LYS A 233 16.05 6.12 3.39
C LYS A 233 17.41 5.45 3.56
N ALA A 234 18.14 5.81 4.61
CA ALA A 234 19.44 5.20 4.92
C ALA A 234 19.35 3.68 5.21
N ALA A 235 18.19 3.19 5.67
CA ALA A 235 17.97 1.76 5.90
C ALA A 235 17.64 0.96 4.63
N ARG A 236 17.31 1.63 3.52
CA ARG A 236 17.01 1.00 2.22
C ARG A 236 18.22 0.86 1.31
N GLU A 237 19.21 1.71 1.49
CA GLU A 237 20.49 1.75 0.76
C GLU A 237 21.48 0.72 1.33
#